data_AF-A0A7I7XBF5-F1
#
_entry.id   AF-A0A7I7XBF5-F1
#
_cell.length_a   1.000
_cell.length_b   1.000
_cell.length_c   1.000
_cell.angle_alpha   90.00
_cell.angle_beta   90.00
_cell.angle_gamma   90.00
#
_symmetry.space_group_name_H-M   'P 1'
#
loop_
_entity.id
_entity.type
_entity.pdbx_description
1 polymer ?
#
loop_
_entity_poly.entity_id
_entity_poly.type
_entity_poly.pdbx_seq_one_letter_code
_entity_poly.pdbx_strand_id
1 'polypeptide(L)'
;MHTDSDLHDLLEARTMLEHARRQRRRDAVSAAQRRLCAAAAAASDAGVTWMQIGEVLGMARGNAYQQYRRRPHHVEACCDTA
;
A
#
# COMPACT_ATOMS: atom_id res chain seq x y z
N MET A 1 -11.08 -6.65 -16.22
CA MET A 1 -9.75 -6.09 -16.50
C MET A 1 -9.46 -4.91 -15.57
N HIS A 2 -9.60 -5.07 -14.24
CA HIS A 2 -9.36 -3.96 -13.28
C HIS A 2 -7.97 -4.02 -12.62
N THR A 3 -7.31 -5.19 -12.67
CA THR A 3 -6.02 -5.46 -12.02
C THR A 3 -4.86 -4.57 -12.46
N ASP A 4 -4.86 -4.08 -13.71
CA ASP A 4 -3.84 -3.13 -14.19
C ASP A 4 -3.97 -1.75 -13.52
N SER A 5 -5.20 -1.31 -13.25
CA SER A 5 -5.44 -0.05 -12.53
C SER A 5 -4.97 -0.17 -11.08
N ASP A 6 -5.28 -1.28 -10.43
CA ASP A 6 -4.89 -1.50 -9.02
C ASP A 6 -3.36 -1.62 -8.85
N LEU A 7 -2.68 -2.25 -9.82
CA LEU A 7 -1.21 -2.30 -9.84
C LEU A 7 -0.59 -0.92 -10.10
N HIS A 8 -1.22 -0.11 -10.95
CA HIS A 8 -0.79 1.27 -11.18
C HIS A 8 -0.91 2.12 -9.92
N ASP A 9 -2.03 2.03 -9.21
CA ASP A 9 -2.25 2.74 -7.95
C ASP A 9 -1.25 2.31 -6.85
N LEU A 10 -0.91 1.01 -6.81
CA LEU A 10 0.12 0.48 -5.91
C LEU A 10 1.51 1.07 -6.23
N LEU A 11 1.86 1.19 -7.51
CA LEU A 11 3.12 1.79 -7.97
C LEU A 11 3.17 3.30 -7.66
N GLU A 12 2.07 4.02 -7.87
CA GLU A 12 1.96 5.44 -7.55
C GLU A 12 2.18 5.65 -6.05
N ALA A 13 1.46 4.92 -5.20
CA ALA A 13 1.58 5.03 -3.76
C ALA A 13 3.00 4.71 -3.26
N ARG A 14 3.68 3.73 -3.88
CA ARG A 14 5.08 3.42 -3.56
C ARG A 14 5.99 4.61 -3.88
N THR A 15 5.80 5.21 -5.05
CA THR A 15 6.58 6.38 -5.49
C THR A 15 6.39 7.56 -4.55
N MET A 16 5.15 7.83 -4.15
CA MET A 16 4.83 8.89 -3.18
C MET A 16 5.52 8.65 -1.83
N LEU A 17 5.53 7.40 -1.34
CA LEU A 17 6.18 7.07 -0.08
C LEU A 17 7.69 7.28 -0.14
N GLU A 18 8.34 6.82 -1.21
CA GLU A 18 9.77 7.03 -1.43
C GLU A 18 10.13 8.51 -1.52
N HIS A 19 9.31 9.29 -2.24
CA HIS A 19 9.49 10.74 -2.33
C HIS A 19 9.32 11.43 -0.97
N ALA A 20 8.28 11.07 -0.21
CA ALA A 20 8.04 11.60 1.13
C ALA A 20 9.19 11.26 2.10
N ARG A 21 9.74 10.05 2.02
CA ARG A 21 10.92 9.61 2.80
C ARG A 21 12.15 10.45 2.48
N ARG A 22 12.43 10.69 1.18
CA ARG A 22 13.53 11.55 0.75
C ARG A 22 13.40 12.97 1.29
N GLN A 23 12.19 13.51 1.32
CA GLN A 23 11.91 14.84 1.87
C GLN A 23 11.89 14.91 3.41
N ARG A 24 12.00 13.77 4.12
CA ARG A 24 11.90 13.67 5.58
C ARG A 24 10.63 14.28 6.18
N ARG A 25 9.55 14.39 5.39
CA ARG A 25 8.25 14.93 5.83
C ARG A 25 7.45 13.82 6.47
N ARG A 26 7.45 13.75 7.81
CA ARG A 26 6.78 12.67 8.57
C ARG A 26 5.30 12.52 8.21
N ASP A 27 4.57 13.62 8.07
CA ASP A 27 3.13 13.57 7.75
C ASP A 27 2.87 13.04 6.35
N ALA A 28 3.71 13.44 5.38
CA ALA A 28 3.65 12.93 4.02
C ALA A 28 4.01 11.44 3.96
N VAL A 29 4.96 10.98 4.78
CA VAL A 29 5.32 9.56 4.89
C VAL A 29 4.14 8.77 5.45
N SER A 30 3.51 9.25 6.53
CA SER A 30 2.33 8.60 7.13
C SER A 30 1.15 8.55 6.15
N ALA A 31 0.87 9.63 5.43
CA ALA A 31 -0.18 9.68 4.42
C ALA A 31 0.09 8.72 3.24
N ALA A 32 1.32 8.73 2.72
CA ALA A 32 1.71 7.83 1.63
C ALA A 32 1.69 6.35 2.08
N GLN A 33 2.08 6.06 3.32
CA GLN A 33 2.02 4.71 3.87
C GLN A 33 0.56 4.19 3.96
N ARG A 34 -0.40 5.06 4.35
CA ARG A 34 -1.83 4.71 4.34
C ARG A 34 -2.33 4.43 2.93
N ARG A 35 -1.99 5.27 1.97
CA ARG A 35 -2.36 5.09 0.56
C ARG A 35 -1.79 3.78 0.00
N LEU A 36 -0.54 3.45 0.35
CA LEU A 36 0.10 2.20 -0.04
C LEU A 36 -0.62 0.97 0.53
N CYS A 37 -1.04 1.02 1.81
CA CYS A 37 -1.81 -0.05 2.42
C CYS A 37 -3.18 -0.22 1.74
N ALA A 38 -3.89 0.88 1.45
CA ALA A 38 -5.17 0.84 0.77
C ALA A 38 -5.05 0.27 -0.64
N ALA A 39 -4.05 0.70 -1.42
CA ALA A 39 -3.79 0.18 -2.76
C ALA A 39 -3.41 -1.31 -2.75
N ALA A 40 -2.60 -1.75 -1.79
CA ALA A 40 -2.24 -3.17 -1.66
C ALA A 40 -3.45 -4.05 -1.28
N ALA A 41 -4.35 -3.54 -0.44
CA ALA A 41 -5.59 -4.23 -0.11
C ALA A 41 -6.54 -4.29 -1.32
N ALA A 42 -6.77 -3.16 -2.00
CA ALA A 42 -7.59 -3.08 -3.20
C ALA A 42 -7.08 -4.01 -4.31
N ALA A 43 -5.76 -4.03 -4.56
CA ALA A 43 -5.13 -4.95 -5.50
C ALA A 43 -5.37 -6.41 -5.12
N SER A 44 -5.23 -6.77 -3.83
CA SER A 44 -5.53 -8.13 -3.37
C SER A 44 -7.01 -8.49 -3.57
N ASP A 45 -7.94 -7.57 -3.27
CA ASP A 45 -9.38 -7.79 -3.41
C ASP A 45 -9.80 -7.89 -4.89
N ALA A 46 -9.10 -7.18 -5.78
CA ALA A 46 -9.25 -7.29 -7.23
C ALA A 46 -8.62 -8.57 -7.82
N GLY A 47 -7.99 -9.41 -7.00
CA GLY A 47 -7.40 -10.69 -7.40
C GLY A 47 -5.93 -10.63 -7.81
N VAL A 48 -5.25 -9.49 -7.61
CA VAL A 48 -3.79 -9.40 -7.80
C VAL A 48 -3.12 -10.27 -6.74
N THR A 49 -2.19 -11.11 -7.18
CA THR A 49 -1.51 -12.01 -6.25
C THR A 49 -0.55 -11.25 -5.34
N TRP A 50 -0.40 -11.72 -4.10
CA TRP A 50 0.62 -11.21 -3.17
C TRP A 50 2.06 -11.32 -3.72
N MET A 51 2.28 -12.18 -4.72
CA MET A 51 3.56 -12.28 -5.42
C MET A 51 3.79 -11.02 -6.28
N GLN A 52 2.84 -10.68 -7.15
CA GLN A 52 2.89 -9.47 -7.99
C GLN A 52 2.93 -8.19 -7.14
N ILE A 53 2.14 -8.12 -6.07
CA ILE A 53 2.19 -7.01 -5.10
C ILE A 53 3.58 -6.91 -4.48
N GLY A 54 4.18 -8.03 -4.08
CA GLY A 54 5.54 -8.08 -3.55
C GLY A 54 6.59 -7.59 -4.54
N GLU A 55 6.51 -8.01 -5.80
CA GLU A 55 7.39 -7.56 -6.89
C GLU A 55 7.32 -6.04 -7.08
N VAL A 56 6.10 -5.50 -7.15
CA VAL A 56 5.87 -4.05 -7.24
C VAL A 56 6.45 -3.31 -6.05
N LEU A 57 6.36 -3.87 -4.84
CA LEU A 57 6.88 -3.28 -3.62
C LEU A 57 8.38 -3.53 -3.39
N GLY A 58 9.03 -4.36 -4.22
CA GLY A 58 10.42 -4.75 -4.05
C GLY A 58 10.67 -5.62 -2.82
N MET A 59 9.70 -6.45 -2.43
CA MET A 59 9.78 -7.32 -1.26
C MET A 59 9.25 -8.73 -1.53
N ALA A 60 9.69 -9.70 -0.73
CA ALA A 60 9.19 -11.07 -0.84
C ALA A 60 7.68 -11.15 -0.54
N ARG A 61 6.97 -12.06 -1.23
CA ARG A 61 5.54 -12.33 -1.05
C ARG A 61 5.11 -12.46 0.42
N GLY A 62 5.89 -13.23 1.20
CA GLY A 62 5.59 -13.47 2.62
C GLY A 62 5.62 -12.19 3.45
N ASN A 63 6.56 -11.29 3.14
CA ASN A 63 6.67 -9.99 3.79
C ASN A 63 5.52 -9.07 3.39
N ALA A 64 5.18 -9.01 2.09
CA ALA A 64 4.03 -8.24 1.61
C ALA A 64 2.71 -8.71 2.28
N TYR A 65 2.48 -10.03 2.32
CA TYR A 65 1.33 -10.60 3.00
C TYR A 65 1.29 -10.23 4.49
N GLN A 66 2.41 -10.41 5.21
CA GLN A 66 2.46 -10.09 6.63
C GLN A 66 2.29 -8.60 6.92
N GLN A 67 2.87 -7.74 6.09
CA GLN A 67 2.86 -6.29 6.31
C GLN A 67 1.50 -5.66 5.99
N TYR A 68 0.86 -6.11 4.90
CA TYR A 68 -0.34 -5.45 4.37
C TYR A 68 -1.64 -6.22 4.64
N ARG A 69 -1.62 -7.56 4.77
CA ARG A 69 -2.84 -8.33 5.09
C ARG A 69 -3.15 -8.40 6.59
N ARG A 70 -2.14 -8.40 7.47
CA ARG A 70 -2.34 -8.43 8.94
C ARG A 70 -2.66 -7.07 9.57
N ARG A 71 -2.91 -6.03 8.79
CA ARG A 71 -3.35 -4.72 9.30
C ARG A 71 -4.82 -4.40 8.98
N PRO A 72 -5.81 -5.20 9.45
CA PRO A 72 -7.20 -4.73 9.46
C PRO A 72 -7.46 -3.67 10.57
N HIS A 73 -6.63 -3.59 11.62
CA HIS A 73 -6.89 -2.70 12.78
C HIS A 73 -6.41 -1.24 12.64
N HIS A 74 -5.88 -0.82 11.49
CA HIS A 74 -5.56 0.60 11.25
C HIS A 74 -6.44 1.27 10.22
N VAL A 75 -7.43 0.57 9.65
CA VAL A 75 -8.47 1.21 8.84
C VAL A 75 -9.45 1.96 9.76
N GLU A 76 -9.75 1.41 10.94
CA GLU A 76 -10.60 2.08 11.94
C GLU A 76 -9.93 3.28 12.64
N ALA A 77 -8.59 3.31 12.72
CA ALA A 77 -7.87 4.50 13.23
C ALA A 77 -7.68 5.59 12.15
N CYS A 78 -8.11 5.36 10.91
CA CYS A 78 -8.01 6.33 9.81
C CYS A 78 -9.37 6.88 9.35
N CYS A 79 -10.49 6.35 9.86
CA CYS A 79 -11.84 6.81 9.52
C CYS A 79 -12.60 7.48 10.67
N ASP A 80 -12.02 7.60 11.87
CA ASP A 80 -12.69 8.25 13.00
C ASP A 80 -11.82 9.35 13.63
N THR A 81 -11.92 10.55 13.08
CA THR A 81 -12.08 11.77 13.88
C THR A 81 -12.83 12.78 13.01
N ALA A 82 -14.02 13.12 13.48
CA ALA A 82 -14.91 14.16 12.95
C ALA A 82 -14.22 15.54 12.86
#